data_AF-A0A929MPN7-F1
#
_entry.id   AF-A0A929MPN7-F1
#
_cell.length_a   1.000
_cell.length_b   1.000
_cell.length_c   1.000
_cell.angle_alpha   90.00
_cell.angle_beta   90.00
_cell.angle_gamma   90.00
#
_symmetry.space_group_name_H-M   'P 1'
#
loop_
_entity.id
_entity.type
_entity.pdbx_description
1 polymer ?
#
loop_
_entity_poly.entity_id
_entity_poly.type
_entity_poly.pdbx_seq_one_letter_code
_entity_poly.pdbx_strand_id
1 'polypeptide(L)'
;MTYSYEFTQKAEEDLEVILDYLTKELKNQQAAKKFLDALHECLKNLLVFPESGERVRNPYLPAIGIRRKIIGHYIVYYAPYPKEQKLRIIRLGHGLQDQAHLFMDLKSH
;
A
#
# COMPACT_ATOMS: atom_id res chain seq x y z
N MET A 1 -4.63 19.28 -10.88
CA MET A 1 -4.41 19.19 -9.42
C MET A 1 -3.70 17.88 -9.18
N THR A 2 -2.44 17.91 -8.76
CA THR A 2 -1.61 16.71 -8.69
C THR A 2 -1.45 16.37 -7.22
N TYR A 3 -2.16 15.35 -6.73
CA TYR A 3 -1.87 14.82 -5.40
C TYR A 3 -0.40 14.37 -5.38
N SER A 4 0.27 14.56 -4.25
CA SER A 4 1.55 13.91 -3.97
C SER A 4 1.30 12.67 -3.11
N TYR A 5 2.30 11.78 -3.00
CA TYR A 5 2.24 10.67 -2.06
C TYR A 5 3.48 10.64 -1.17
N GLU A 6 3.32 10.05 0.01
CA GLU A 6 4.42 9.67 0.90
C GLU A 6 4.21 8.24 1.40
N PHE A 7 5.31 7.54 1.67
CA PHE A 7 5.27 6.30 2.42
C PHE A 7 5.38 6.61 3.91
N THR A 8 4.66 5.86 4.74
CA THR A 8 5.02 5.75 6.15
C THR A 8 6.29 4.93 6.28
N GLN A 9 7.00 5.06 7.41
CA GLN A 9 8.15 4.22 7.72
C GLN A 9 7.80 2.72 7.60
N LYS A 10 6.60 2.30 8.05
CA LYS A 10 6.16 0.91 7.90
C LYS A 10 5.98 0.48 6.45
N ALA A 11 5.46 1.35 5.59
CA ALA A 11 5.34 1.03 4.16
C ALA A 11 6.70 0.96 3.46
N GLU A 12 7.70 1.74 3.90
CA GLU A 12 9.08 1.64 3.42
C GLU A 12 9.72 0.32 3.86
N GLU A 13 9.58 -0.05 5.13
CA GLU A 13 10.02 -1.36 5.67
C GLU A 13 9.36 -2.52 4.91
N ASP A 14 8.05 -2.46 4.66
CA ASP A 14 7.33 -3.48 3.89
C ASP A 14 7.88 -3.57 2.44
N LEU A 15 8.19 -2.44 1.82
CA LEU A 15 8.73 -2.40 0.46
C LEU A 15 10.08 -3.11 0.40
N GLU A 16 10.97 -2.82 1.33
CA GLU A 16 12.28 -3.47 1.43
C GLU A 16 12.15 -4.98 1.64
N VAL A 17 11.28 -5.41 2.56
CA VAL A 17 11.03 -6.83 2.84
C VAL A 17 10.51 -7.56 1.59
N ILE A 18 9.54 -6.98 0.88
CA ILE A 18 9.00 -7.58 -0.35
C ILE A 18 10.08 -7.71 -1.43
N LEU A 19 10.89 -6.66 -1.63
CA LEU A 19 11.93 -6.68 -2.65
C LEU A 19 13.04 -7.66 -2.30
N ASP A 20 13.45 -7.73 -1.03
CA ASP A 20 14.45 -8.68 -0.55
C ASP A 20 13.95 -10.11 -0.70
N TYR A 21 12.70 -10.40 -0.33
CA TYR A 21 12.11 -11.71 -0.53
C TYR A 21 12.12 -12.12 -2.02
N LEU A 22 11.65 -11.23 -2.90
CA LEU A 22 11.58 -11.52 -4.34
C LEU A 22 12.97 -11.71 -4.98
N THR A 23 13.95 -10.90 -4.60
CA THR A 23 15.26 -10.86 -5.25
C THR A 23 16.30 -11.79 -4.62
N LYS A 24 16.29 -11.95 -3.30
CA LYS A 24 17.29 -12.75 -2.56
C LYS A 24 16.80 -14.17 -2.30
N GLU A 25 15.57 -14.31 -1.81
CA GLU A 25 15.01 -15.63 -1.47
C GLU A 25 14.50 -16.37 -2.70
N LEU A 26 13.59 -15.74 -3.46
CA LEU A 26 13.05 -16.33 -4.68
C LEU A 26 13.98 -16.20 -5.89
N LYS A 27 15.07 -15.42 -5.77
CA LYS A 27 16.06 -15.16 -6.83
C LYS A 27 15.41 -14.73 -8.15
N ASN A 28 14.31 -13.98 -8.07
CA ASN A 28 13.47 -13.64 -9.21
C ASN A 28 13.38 -12.12 -9.39
N GLN A 29 14.40 -11.55 -10.05
CA GLN A 29 14.45 -10.12 -10.37
C GLN A 29 13.27 -9.67 -11.24
N GLN A 30 12.77 -10.55 -12.12
CA GLN A 30 11.65 -10.23 -12.99
C GLN A 30 10.34 -10.07 -12.20
N ALA A 31 10.16 -10.83 -11.12
CA ALA A 31 9.04 -10.66 -10.20
C ALA A 31 9.13 -9.34 -9.43
N ALA A 32 10.31 -8.99 -8.91
CA ALA A 32 10.55 -7.69 -8.25
C ALA A 32 10.25 -6.52 -9.19
N LYS A 33 10.71 -6.58 -10.44
CA LYS A 33 10.40 -5.56 -11.45
C LYS A 33 8.89 -5.46 -11.71
N LYS A 34 8.20 -6.59 -11.92
CA LYS A 34 6.74 -6.60 -12.15
C LYS A 34 5.97 -5.99 -10.98
N PHE A 35 6.41 -6.26 -9.75
CA PHE A 35 5.80 -5.67 -8.56
C PHE A 35 5.99 -4.16 -8.52
N LEU A 36 7.20 -3.65 -8.75
CA LEU A 36 7.47 -2.21 -8.78
C LEU A 36 6.71 -1.51 -9.90
N ASP A 37 6.66 -2.09 -11.10
CA ASP A 37 5.89 -1.56 -12.22
C ASP A 37 4.39 -1.46 -11.86
N ALA A 38 3.82 -2.51 -11.24
CA ALA A 38 2.43 -2.52 -10.80
C ALA A 38 2.15 -1.52 -9.66
N LEU A 39 3.08 -1.37 -8.71
CA LEU A 39 2.98 -0.39 -7.64
C LEU A 39 2.99 1.03 -8.21
N HIS A 40 3.90 1.32 -9.14
CA HIS A 40 4.00 2.63 -9.79
C HIS A 40 2.73 3.01 -10.54
N GLU A 41 2.18 2.10 -11.34
CA GLU A 41 0.92 2.33 -12.05
C GLU A 41 -0.26 2.49 -11.10
N CYS A 42 -0.28 1.75 -9.99
CA CYS A 42 -1.27 1.95 -8.94
C CYS A 42 -1.18 3.36 -8.33
N LEU A 43 0.02 3.81 -7.94
CA LEU A 43 0.24 5.13 -7.36
C LEU A 43 -0.17 6.25 -8.32
N LYS A 44 0.24 6.19 -9.60
CA LYS A 44 -0.20 7.16 -10.62
C LYS A 44 -1.72 7.28 -10.68
N ASN A 45 -2.42 6.14 -10.72
CA ASN A 45 -3.88 6.12 -10.76
C ASN A 45 -4.49 6.69 -9.48
N LEU A 46 -3.90 6.42 -8.32
CA LEU A 46 -4.36 6.97 -7.05
C LEU A 46 -4.17 8.49 -6.97
N LEU A 47 -3.10 9.06 -7.53
CA LEU A 47 -2.91 10.52 -7.54
C LEU A 47 -4.02 11.26 -8.33
N VAL A 48 -4.62 10.59 -9.33
CA VAL A 48 -5.74 11.13 -10.11
C VAL A 48 -7.08 10.78 -9.46
N PHE A 49 -7.21 9.56 -8.93
CA PHE A 49 -8.43 9.06 -8.29
C PHE A 49 -8.15 8.52 -6.87
N PRO A 50 -7.91 9.41 -5.88
CA PRO A 50 -7.57 9.04 -4.51
C PRO A 50 -8.62 8.14 -3.85
N GLU A 51 -9.88 8.26 -4.26
CA GLU A 51 -10.98 7.50 -3.69
C GLU A 51 -11.29 6.17 -4.40
N SER A 52 -10.49 5.78 -5.40
CA SER A 52 -10.77 4.59 -6.24
C SER A 52 -10.46 3.23 -5.57
N GLY A 53 -9.83 3.23 -4.39
CA GLY A 53 -9.60 2.04 -3.58
C GLY A 53 -10.82 1.66 -2.75
N GLU A 54 -10.95 0.36 -2.47
CA GLU A 54 -12.02 -0.18 -1.61
C GLU A 54 -11.85 0.37 -0.20
N ARG A 55 -12.93 0.89 0.40
CA ARG A 55 -12.91 1.34 1.79
C ARG A 55 -12.76 0.15 2.71
N VAL A 56 -11.75 0.20 3.56
CA VAL A 56 -11.50 -0.78 4.58
C VAL A 56 -12.42 -0.48 5.76
N ARG A 57 -13.43 -1.31 5.99
CA ARG A 57 -14.32 -1.19 7.15
C ARG A 57 -13.64 -1.78 8.37
N ASN A 58 -12.85 -0.97 9.06
CA ASN A 58 -12.27 -1.34 10.35
C ASN A 58 -13.06 -0.63 11.47
N PRO A 59 -13.81 -1.35 12.33
CA PRO A 59 -14.56 -0.75 13.42
C PRO A 59 -13.67 -0.02 14.45
N TYR A 60 -12.37 -0.30 14.47
CA TYR A 60 -11.40 0.33 15.37
C TYR A 60 -10.72 1.57 14.77
N LEU A 61 -10.83 1.81 13.45
CA LEU A 61 -10.24 2.98 12.76
C LEU A 61 -11.26 3.71 11.87
N PRO A 62 -12.45 4.08 12.38
CA PRO A 62 -13.50 4.66 11.54
C PRO A 62 -13.13 6.04 10.97
N ALA A 63 -12.20 6.76 11.60
CA ALA A 63 -11.89 8.16 11.27
C ALA A 63 -10.91 8.36 10.10
N ILE A 64 -10.03 7.39 9.81
CA ILE A 64 -8.89 7.60 8.90
C ILE A 64 -9.26 7.36 7.43
N GLY A 65 -10.43 6.77 7.16
CA GLY A 65 -10.90 6.54 5.79
C GLY A 65 -9.94 5.67 4.97
N ILE A 66 -9.30 4.70 5.64
CA ILE A 66 -8.31 3.80 5.03
C ILE A 66 -8.94 3.05 3.86
N ARG A 67 -8.19 2.98 2.77
CA ARG A 67 -8.55 2.31 1.53
C ARG A 67 -7.49 1.29 1.16
N ARG A 68 -7.89 0.31 0.36
CA ARG A 68 -7.00 -0.70 -0.18
C ARG A 68 -7.09 -0.84 -1.71
N LYS A 69 -5.97 -1.22 -2.32
CA LYS A 69 -5.87 -1.69 -3.70
C LYS A 69 -5.11 -3.02 -3.73
N ILE A 70 -5.52 -3.91 -4.62
CA ILE A 70 -4.81 -5.15 -4.90
C ILE A 70 -4.00 -4.93 -6.19
N ILE A 71 -2.71 -5.25 -6.16
CA ILE A 71 -1.79 -5.21 -7.30
C ILE A 71 -1.10 -6.57 -7.46
N GLY A 72 -1.54 -7.36 -8.44
CA GLY A 72 -1.11 -8.76 -8.54
C GLY A 72 -1.45 -9.54 -7.26
N HIS A 73 -0.42 -10.04 -6.57
CA HIS A 73 -0.57 -10.76 -5.31
C HIS A 73 -0.38 -9.89 -4.06
N TYR A 74 -0.20 -8.58 -4.23
CA TYR A 74 0.07 -7.65 -3.13
C TYR A 74 -1.12 -6.74 -2.85
N ILE A 75 -1.19 -6.25 -1.62
CA ILE A 75 -2.16 -5.28 -1.16
C ILE A 75 -1.45 -3.99 -0.75
N VAL A 76 -2.03 -2.86 -1.15
CA VAL A 76 -1.60 -1.51 -0.79
C VAL A 76 -2.68 -0.90 0.09
N TYR A 77 -2.34 -0.58 1.34
CA TYR A 77 -3.19 0.20 2.22
C TYR A 77 -2.77 1.66 2.19
N TYR A 78 -3.74 2.56 2.04
CA TYR A 78 -3.46 3.98 1.94
C TYR A 78 -4.61 4.83 2.48
N ALA A 79 -4.35 6.10 2.79
CA ALA A 79 -5.37 7.07 3.16
C ALA A 79 -5.23 8.36 2.33
N PRO A 80 -6.32 8.86 1.73
CA PRO A 80 -6.33 10.18 1.10
C PRO A 80 -6.54 11.29 2.14
N TYR A 81 -5.77 12.36 2.02
CA TYR A 81 -5.90 13.60 2.78
C TYR A 81 -6.22 14.76 1.83
N PRO A 82 -7.49 14.98 1.46
CA PRO A 82 -7.85 15.92 0.40
C PRO A 82 -7.47 17.37 0.69
N LYS A 83 -7.51 17.79 1.96
CA LYS A 83 -7.11 19.15 2.38
C LYS A 83 -5.63 19.42 2.12
N GLU A 84 -4.80 18.38 2.26
CA GLU A 84 -3.35 18.45 2.03
C GLU A 84 -2.96 18.08 0.59
N GLN A 85 -3.92 17.65 -0.24
CA GLN A 85 -3.69 17.06 -1.56
C GLN A 85 -2.62 15.95 -1.51
N LYS A 86 -2.72 15.09 -0.49
CA LYS A 86 -1.71 14.09 -0.20
C LYS A 86 -2.33 12.70 -0.05
N LEU A 87 -1.61 11.70 -0.54
CA LEU A 87 -1.86 10.29 -0.29
C LEU A 87 -0.79 9.76 0.66
N ARG A 88 -1.20 9.13 1.76
CA ARG A 88 -0.27 8.43 2.63
C ARG A 88 -0.40 6.93 2.38
N ILE A 89 0.68 6.31 1.91
CA ILE A 89 0.78 4.87 1.76
C ILE A 89 1.17 4.31 3.13
N ILE A 90 0.27 3.54 3.72
CA ILE A 90 0.35 3.16 5.14
C ILE A 90 1.06 1.81 5.31
N ARG A 91 0.73 0.83 4.45
CA ARG A 91 1.32 -0.51 4.46
C ARG A 91 1.29 -1.13 3.07
N LEU A 92 2.27 -1.99 2.81
CA LEU A 92 2.30 -2.92 1.69
C LEU A 92 2.37 -4.35 2.26
N GLY A 93 1.86 -5.34 1.53
CA GLY A 93 2.07 -6.72 1.94
C GLY A 93 1.46 -7.72 0.99
N HIS A 94 1.60 -9.00 1.29
CA HIS A 94 1.10 -10.06 0.43
C HIS A 94 -0.39 -10.30 0.71
N GLY A 95 -1.23 -10.13 -0.32
CA GLY A 95 -2.69 -10.02 -0.21
C GLY A 95 -3.39 -11.27 0.34
N LEU A 96 -2.76 -12.44 0.33
CA LEU A 96 -3.32 -13.69 0.86
C LEU A 96 -2.77 -14.11 2.23
N GLN A 97 -1.58 -13.62 2.61
CA GLN A 97 -0.85 -14.12 3.78
C GLN A 97 -0.86 -13.12 4.94
N ASP A 98 -0.83 -11.83 4.65
CA ASP A 98 -0.52 -10.83 5.67
C ASP A 98 -1.72 -9.99 6.11
N GLN A 99 -2.93 -10.23 5.59
CA GLN A 99 -4.08 -9.37 5.90
C GLN A 99 -4.26 -9.22 7.42
N ALA A 100 -4.30 -10.34 8.17
CA ALA A 100 -4.48 -10.30 9.62
C ALA A 100 -3.37 -9.52 10.36
N HIS A 101 -2.11 -9.70 9.96
CA HIS A 101 -0.97 -9.02 10.59
C HIS A 101 -0.97 -7.52 10.26
N LEU A 102 -1.17 -7.16 8.98
CA LEU A 102 -1.30 -5.78 8.54
C LEU A 102 -2.46 -5.08 9.26
N PHE A 103 -3.58 -5.75 9.45
CA PHE A 103 -4.72 -5.21 10.18
C PHE A 103 -4.44 -4.95 11.66
N MET A 104 -3.63 -5.78 12.32
CA MET A 104 -3.26 -5.58 13.72
C MET A 104 -2.37 -4.34 13.88
N ASP A 105 -1.36 -4.19 13.04
CA ASP A 105 -0.43 -3.05 13.09
C ASP A 105 -1.11 -1.71 12.77
N LEU A 106 -2.13 -1.73 11.90
CA LEU A 106 -2.92 -0.52 11.62
C LEU A 106 -3.65 0.01 12.86
N LYS A 107 -3.91 -0.81 13.89
CA LYS A 107 -4.55 -0.37 15.14
C LYS A 107 -3.60 0.41 16.06
N SER A 108 -2.29 0.34 15.81
CA SER A 108 -1.25 0.88 16.69
C SER A 108 -0.82 2.31 16.34
N HIS A 109 -1.49 2.95 15.38
CA HIS A 109 -1.20 4.29 14.85
C HIS A 109 -2.32 5.28 15.13
#